data_AF-A0A951UFH2-F1
#
_entry.id   AF-A0A951UFH2-F1
#
_cell.length_a   1.000
_cell.length_b   1.000
_cell.length_c   1.000
_cell.angle_alpha   90.00
_cell.angle_beta   90.00
_cell.angle_gamma   90.00
#
_symmetry.space_group_name_H-M   'P 1'
#
loop_
_entity.id
_entity.type
_entity.pdbx_description
1 polymer ?
#
loop_
_entity_poly.entity_id
_entity_poly.type
_entity_poly.pdbx_seq_one_letter_code
_entity_poly.pdbx_strand_id
1 'polypeptide(L)'
;MQTESEVRSPAPEIKGIANTIHFTGWIAFWIQLGLAVVCGIALLFAATGRGFTEQQNAGLGVGIFWAACGIVALLFSVYWDFRYTRIGKRLANPNPALHPSKVDTVSAIRLGVIVGLVGILLTILGGGSTLGVLVAKSISQPPGVAITDPYKIIRALDVFVAVANFNGIVAHFVGTVSSLWLLERVHQH
;
A
#
# COMPACT_ATOMS: atom_id res chain seq x y z
N MET A 1 -2.41 27.61 -49.46
CA MET A 1 -1.40 27.28 -48.43
C MET A 1 -2.02 26.23 -47.51
N GLN A 2 -1.73 24.96 -47.77
CA GLN A 2 -2.11 23.84 -46.91
C GLN A 2 -1.02 23.70 -45.84
N THR A 3 -1.38 23.87 -44.57
CA THR A 3 -0.61 23.30 -43.47
C THR A 3 -1.48 22.23 -42.84
N GLU A 4 -1.50 21.06 -43.47
CA GLU A 4 -1.92 19.84 -42.78
C GLU A 4 -0.90 19.63 -41.67
N SER A 5 -1.34 19.84 -40.42
CA SER A 5 -0.59 19.37 -39.26
C SER A 5 -0.58 17.85 -39.36
N GLU A 6 0.49 17.31 -39.91
CA GLU A 6 0.77 15.88 -39.93
C GLU A 6 0.82 15.43 -38.47
N VAL A 7 -0.31 14.91 -37.98
CA VAL A 7 -0.44 14.28 -36.66
C VAL A 7 0.39 13.00 -36.75
N ARG A 8 1.70 13.16 -36.54
CA ARG A 8 2.67 12.07 -36.57
C ARG A 8 2.26 11.10 -35.47
N SER A 9 1.66 9.99 -35.88
CA SER A 9 1.27 8.93 -34.95
C SER A 9 2.48 8.58 -34.08
N PRO A 10 2.34 8.54 -32.74
CA PRO A 10 3.46 8.21 -31.87
C PRO A 10 4.01 6.86 -32.30
N ALA A 11 5.35 6.74 -32.37
CA ALA A 11 6.01 5.52 -32.76
C ALA A 11 5.44 4.32 -31.97
N PRO A 12 5.23 3.15 -32.61
CA PRO A 12 4.52 2.01 -32.01
C PRO A 12 5.09 1.58 -30.64
N GLU A 13 6.38 1.80 -30.40
CA GLU A 13 7.05 1.55 -29.11
C GLU A 13 6.53 2.44 -27.96
N ILE A 14 6.35 3.74 -28.20
CA ILE A 14 5.85 4.71 -27.20
C ILE A 14 4.42 4.35 -26.78
N LYS A 15 3.60 3.91 -27.74
CA LYS A 15 2.22 3.50 -27.50
C LYS A 15 2.14 2.21 -26.65
N GLY A 16 3.07 1.27 -26.84
CA GLY A 16 3.18 0.06 -26.04
C GLY A 16 3.54 0.34 -24.57
N ILE A 17 4.50 1.23 -24.33
CA ILE A 17 4.91 1.66 -22.98
C ILE A 17 3.78 2.41 -22.29
N ALA A 18 3.09 3.31 -23.00
CA ALA A 18 1.98 4.07 -22.47
C ALA A 18 0.83 3.16 -21.98
N ASN A 19 0.48 2.14 -22.76
CA ASN A 19 -0.55 1.17 -22.39
C ASN A 19 -0.12 0.32 -21.19
N THR A 20 1.16 -0.05 -21.14
CA THR A 20 1.75 -0.80 -20.04
C THR A 20 1.70 -0.04 -18.72
N ILE A 21 2.14 1.23 -18.71
CA ILE A 21 2.06 2.12 -17.53
C ILE A 21 0.61 2.30 -17.08
N HIS A 22 -0.30 2.50 -18.03
CA HIS A 22 -1.72 2.70 -17.73
C HIS A 22 -2.37 1.47 -17.10
N PHE A 23 -2.15 0.28 -17.67
CA PHE A 23 -2.76 -0.96 -17.21
C PHE A 23 -2.23 -1.38 -15.83
N THR A 24 -0.91 -1.34 -15.65
CA THR A 24 -0.28 -1.66 -14.36
C THR A 24 -0.70 -0.67 -13.29
N GLY A 25 -0.81 0.62 -13.61
CA GLY A 25 -1.31 1.63 -12.67
C GLY A 25 -2.74 1.34 -12.20
N TRP A 26 -3.63 0.89 -13.10
CA TRP A 26 -5.00 0.53 -12.71
C TRP A 26 -5.07 -0.74 -11.86
N ILE A 27 -4.30 -1.78 -12.20
CA ILE A 27 -4.25 -3.01 -11.41
C ILE A 27 -3.75 -2.69 -10.00
N ALA A 28 -2.61 -2.01 -9.89
CA ALA A 28 -2.02 -1.64 -8.61
C ALA A 28 -2.99 -0.79 -7.79
N PHE A 29 -3.61 0.22 -8.42
CA PHE A 29 -4.63 1.06 -7.79
C PHE A 29 -5.77 0.26 -7.15
N TRP A 30 -6.41 -0.65 -7.90
CA TRP A 30 -7.55 -1.40 -7.39
C TRP A 30 -7.16 -2.39 -6.29
N ILE A 31 -6.00 -3.05 -6.42
CA ILE A 31 -5.49 -3.96 -5.39
C ILE A 31 -5.16 -3.18 -4.11
N GLN A 32 -4.40 -2.09 -4.22
CA GLN A 32 -4.03 -1.27 -3.08
C GLN A 32 -5.25 -0.61 -2.42
N LEU A 33 -6.23 -0.16 -3.20
CA LEU A 33 -7.47 0.42 -2.68
C LEU A 33 -8.29 -0.62 -1.89
N GLY A 34 -8.46 -1.83 -2.44
CA GLY A 34 -9.15 -2.92 -1.76
C GLY A 34 -8.48 -3.27 -0.43
N LEU A 35 -7.14 -3.38 -0.43
CA LEU A 35 -6.38 -3.65 0.79
C LEU A 35 -6.43 -2.48 1.78
N ALA A 36 -6.45 -1.23 1.31
CA ALA A 36 -6.59 -0.05 2.17
C ALA A 36 -7.92 -0.07 2.92
N VAL A 37 -9.01 -0.46 2.25
CA VAL A 37 -10.33 -0.63 2.87
C VAL A 37 -10.28 -1.73 3.93
N VAL A 38 -9.69 -2.89 3.63
CA VAL A 38 -9.53 -4.00 4.60
C VAL A 38 -8.74 -3.56 5.82
N CYS A 39 -7.61 -2.87 5.63
CA CYS A 39 -6.78 -2.35 6.72
C CYS A 39 -7.55 -1.34 7.57
N GLY A 40 -8.27 -0.40 6.94
CA GLY A 40 -9.07 0.61 7.62
C GLY A 40 -10.19 0.00 8.47
N ILE A 41 -10.93 -0.96 7.92
CA ILE A 41 -12.01 -1.66 8.63
C ILE A 41 -11.45 -2.46 9.82
N ALA A 42 -10.37 -3.21 9.61
CA ALA A 42 -9.73 -3.98 10.67
C ALA A 42 -9.22 -3.06 11.80
N LEU A 43 -8.58 -1.95 11.47
CA LEU A 43 -8.10 -0.99 12.46
C LEU A 43 -9.25 -0.30 13.20
N LEU A 44 -10.36 0.00 12.51
CA LEU A 44 -11.57 0.55 13.12
C LEU A 44 -12.14 -0.39 14.18
N PHE A 45 -12.30 -1.69 13.87
CA PHE A 45 -12.76 -2.68 14.85
C PHE A 45 -11.81 -2.81 16.04
N ALA A 46 -10.50 -2.78 15.77
CA ALA A 46 -9.50 -2.84 16.84
C ALA A 46 -9.51 -1.60 17.74
N ALA A 47 -9.77 -0.41 17.19
CA ALA A 47 -9.80 0.84 17.93
C ALA A 47 -11.08 1.00 18.76
N THR A 48 -12.25 0.74 18.17
CA THR A 48 -13.54 0.86 18.88
C THR A 48 -13.70 -0.18 19.97
N GLY A 49 -13.18 -1.39 19.76
CA GLY A 49 -13.19 -2.46 20.77
C GLY A 49 -12.37 -2.17 22.03
N ARG A 50 -11.41 -1.22 21.99
CA ARG A 50 -10.56 -0.89 23.16
C ARG A 50 -11.23 0.01 24.18
N GLY A 51 -12.15 0.87 23.75
CA GLY A 51 -12.87 1.78 24.65
C GLY A 51 -13.71 1.06 25.71
N PHE A 52 -13.94 -0.24 25.52
CA PHE A 52 -14.71 -1.10 26.43
C PHE A 52 -13.86 -1.82 27.48
N THR A 53 -12.53 -1.61 27.53
CA THR A 53 -11.62 -2.32 28.46
C THR A 53 -10.71 -1.38 29.24
N GLU A 54 -10.64 -1.54 30.56
CA GLU A 54 -9.85 -0.65 31.46
C GLU A 54 -8.33 -0.85 31.38
N GLN A 55 -7.84 -2.02 30.96
CA GLN A 55 -6.38 -2.28 30.86
C GLN A 55 -5.87 -2.09 29.41
N GLN A 56 -5.10 -1.01 29.18
CA GLN A 56 -4.43 -0.77 27.91
C GLN A 56 -3.16 -1.62 27.76
N ASN A 57 -3.13 -2.51 26.76
CA ASN A 57 -1.90 -3.22 26.37
C ASN A 57 -1.01 -2.30 25.53
N ALA A 58 0.05 -1.76 26.12
CA ALA A 58 0.96 -0.82 25.45
C ALA A 58 1.50 -1.34 24.11
N GLY A 59 1.86 -2.63 24.03
CA GLY A 59 2.31 -3.27 22.78
C GLY A 59 1.24 -3.25 21.68
N LEU A 60 -0.03 -3.48 22.00
CA LEU A 60 -1.10 -3.34 21.02
C LEU A 60 -1.34 -1.87 20.64
N GLY A 61 -1.13 -0.93 21.57
CA GLY A 61 -1.05 0.51 21.31
C GLY A 61 -0.08 0.84 20.18
N VAL A 62 1.15 0.39 20.36
CA VAL A 62 2.24 0.54 19.37
C VAL A 62 1.85 -0.11 18.04
N GLY A 63 1.28 -1.31 18.05
CA GLY A 63 0.78 -1.99 16.85
C GLY A 63 -0.25 -1.20 16.04
N ILE A 64 -1.20 -0.54 16.72
CA ILE A 64 -2.20 0.32 16.07
C ILE A 64 -1.60 1.60 15.54
N PHE A 65 -0.72 2.24 16.31
CA PHE A 65 -0.08 3.48 15.89
C PHE A 65 0.67 3.29 14.56
N TRP A 66 1.51 2.26 14.49
CA TRP A 66 2.26 1.95 13.27
C TRP A 66 1.36 1.49 12.12
N ALA A 67 0.28 0.75 12.40
CA ALA A 67 -0.73 0.42 11.39
C ALA A 67 -1.39 1.67 10.81
N ALA A 68 -1.74 2.65 11.64
CA ALA A 68 -2.32 3.91 11.21
C ALA A 68 -1.36 4.68 10.30
N CYS A 69 -0.07 4.79 10.68
CA CYS A 69 0.96 5.38 9.81
C CYS A 69 1.09 4.61 8.49
N GLY A 70 1.06 3.28 8.53
CA GLY A 70 1.10 2.42 7.34
C GLY A 70 -0.11 2.63 6.41
N ILE A 71 -1.31 2.86 6.97
CA ILE A 71 -2.52 3.18 6.20
C ILE A 71 -2.40 4.57 5.56
N VAL A 72 -1.89 5.58 6.27
CA VAL A 72 -1.67 6.91 5.69
C VAL A 72 -0.71 6.83 4.49
N ALA A 73 0.39 6.09 4.64
CA ALA A 73 1.30 5.81 3.53
C ALA A 73 0.59 5.06 2.40
N LEU A 74 -0.30 4.11 2.71
CA LEU A 74 -1.03 3.33 1.70
C LEU A 74 -2.03 4.20 0.92
N LEU A 75 -2.75 5.11 1.59
CA LEU A 75 -3.64 6.06 0.93
C LEU A 75 -2.86 6.98 -0.02
N PHE A 76 -1.66 7.40 0.38
CA PHE A 76 -0.76 8.11 -0.51
C PHE A 76 -0.36 7.25 -1.72
N SER A 77 0.02 5.98 -1.51
CA SER A 77 0.37 5.05 -2.60
C SER A 77 -0.79 4.85 -3.58
N VAL A 78 -2.02 4.69 -3.09
CA VAL A 78 -3.24 4.59 -3.93
C VAL A 78 -3.42 5.83 -4.80
N TYR A 79 -3.27 7.02 -4.21
CA TYR A 79 -3.30 8.27 -4.96
C TYR A 79 -2.18 8.34 -6.02
N TRP A 80 -1.00 7.84 -5.68
CA TRP A 80 0.16 7.80 -6.55
C TRP A 80 -0.01 6.82 -7.72
N ASP A 81 -0.59 5.65 -7.50
CA ASP A 81 -0.94 4.70 -8.55
C ASP A 81 -1.94 5.29 -9.55
N PHE A 82 -2.91 6.06 -9.05
CA PHE A 82 -3.79 6.82 -9.93
C PHE A 82 -3.03 7.88 -10.74
N ARG A 83 -2.00 8.51 -10.16
CA ARG A 83 -1.12 9.44 -10.90
C ARG A 83 -0.37 8.72 -12.04
N TYR A 84 0.05 7.47 -11.86
CA TYR A 84 0.67 6.67 -12.93
C TYR A 84 -0.27 6.47 -14.13
N THR A 85 -1.56 6.21 -13.88
CA THR A 85 -2.54 6.09 -14.98
C THR A 85 -2.62 7.36 -15.84
N ARG A 86 -2.51 8.54 -15.19
CA ARG A 86 -2.49 9.83 -15.90
C ARG A 86 -1.20 10.04 -16.69
N ILE A 87 -0.06 9.56 -16.18
CA ILE A 87 1.22 9.59 -16.91
C ILE A 87 1.10 8.74 -18.17
N GLY A 88 0.62 7.49 -18.05
CA GLY A 88 0.38 6.61 -19.22
C GLY A 88 -0.54 7.25 -20.26
N LYS A 89 -1.65 7.88 -19.83
CA LYS A 89 -2.54 8.62 -20.75
C LYS A 89 -1.87 9.79 -21.46
N ARG A 90 -0.95 10.50 -20.80
CA ARG A 90 -0.21 11.62 -21.41
C ARG A 90 0.83 11.13 -22.42
N LEU A 91 1.52 10.01 -22.16
CA LEU A 91 2.40 9.40 -23.16
C LEU A 91 1.63 8.89 -24.39
N ALA A 92 0.39 8.42 -24.19
CA ALA A 92 -0.46 7.98 -25.30
C ALA A 92 -1.01 9.14 -26.16
N ASN A 93 -0.78 10.39 -25.77
CA ASN A 93 -1.32 11.55 -26.48
C ASN A 93 -0.62 11.71 -27.85
N PRO A 94 -1.36 11.93 -28.95
CA PRO A 94 -0.77 12.19 -30.28
C PRO A 94 0.12 13.44 -30.33
N ASN A 95 -0.06 14.40 -29.43
CA ASN A 95 0.75 15.62 -29.38
C ASN A 95 2.02 15.40 -28.52
N PRO A 96 3.23 15.39 -29.12
CA PRO A 96 4.49 15.18 -28.40
C PRO A 96 4.82 16.26 -27.36
N ALA A 97 4.30 17.49 -27.54
CA ALA A 97 4.51 18.57 -26.58
C ALA A 97 3.83 18.32 -25.21
N LEU A 98 2.90 17.36 -25.15
CA LEU A 98 2.20 16.96 -23.92
C LEU A 98 2.82 15.73 -23.23
N HIS A 99 3.88 15.15 -23.81
CA HIS A 99 4.56 14.00 -23.24
C HIS A 99 5.35 14.42 -21.99
N PRO A 100 5.20 13.71 -20.87
CA PRO A 100 5.99 14.00 -19.67
C PRO A 100 7.46 13.63 -19.93
N SER A 101 8.38 14.37 -19.30
CA SER A 101 9.81 14.07 -19.38
C SER A 101 10.10 12.67 -18.82
N LYS A 102 11.08 11.97 -19.41
CA LYS A 102 11.60 10.70 -18.88
C LYS A 102 12.11 10.87 -17.45
N VAL A 103 12.76 12.01 -17.16
CA VAL A 103 13.26 12.33 -15.82
C VAL A 103 12.11 12.44 -14.81
N ASP A 104 11.03 13.12 -15.17
CA ASP A 104 9.85 13.29 -14.29
C ASP A 104 9.15 11.95 -14.06
N THR A 105 9.04 11.13 -15.10
CA THR A 105 8.43 9.80 -15.04
C THR A 105 9.23 8.87 -14.13
N VAL A 106 10.55 8.80 -14.31
CA VAL A 106 11.44 7.98 -13.47
C VAL A 106 11.44 8.47 -12.03
N SER A 107 11.47 9.79 -11.81
CA SER A 107 11.42 10.38 -10.47
C SER A 107 10.10 10.05 -9.77
N ALA A 108 8.98 10.10 -10.50
CA ALA A 108 7.70 9.73 -9.96
C ALA A 108 7.63 8.23 -9.59
N ILE A 109 8.16 7.34 -10.43
CA ILE A 109 8.19 5.91 -10.14
C ILE A 109 9.08 5.60 -8.93
N ARG A 110 10.25 6.26 -8.83
CA ARG A 110 11.16 6.14 -7.68
C ARG A 110 10.48 6.56 -6.37
N LEU A 111 9.69 7.62 -6.39
CA LEU A 111 8.94 8.04 -5.20
C LEU A 111 7.97 6.93 -4.75
N GLY A 112 7.26 6.28 -5.67
CA GLY A 112 6.37 5.16 -5.32
C GLY A 112 7.10 3.97 -4.71
N VAL A 113 8.31 3.64 -5.19
CA VAL A 113 9.16 2.63 -4.56
C VAL A 113 9.54 3.03 -3.14
N ILE A 114 10.00 4.26 -2.92
CA ILE A 114 10.39 4.76 -1.60
C ILE A 114 9.20 4.70 -0.64
N VAL A 115 8.03 5.19 -1.05
CA VAL A 115 6.83 5.18 -0.21
C VAL A 115 6.39 3.75 0.10
N GLY A 116 6.42 2.84 -0.88
CA GLY A 116 6.11 1.44 -0.66
C GLY A 116 7.06 0.77 0.34
N LEU A 117 8.36 1.01 0.24
CA LEU A 117 9.34 0.48 1.21
C LEU A 117 9.13 1.06 2.62
N VAL A 118 8.88 2.36 2.73
CA VAL A 118 8.53 3.01 4.01
C VAL A 118 7.25 2.39 4.58
N GLY A 119 6.23 2.19 3.75
CA GLY A 119 4.97 1.56 4.14
C GLY A 119 5.14 0.12 4.65
N ILE A 120 5.97 -0.68 3.99
CA ILE A 120 6.35 -2.02 4.46
C ILE A 120 7.03 -1.93 5.83
N LEU A 121 7.99 -1.03 6.00
CA LEU A 121 8.68 -0.86 7.28
C LEU A 121 7.70 -0.51 8.41
N LEU A 122 6.83 0.47 8.19
CA LEU A 122 5.82 0.90 9.17
C LEU A 122 4.93 -0.28 9.59
N THR A 123 4.43 -1.04 8.61
CA THR A 123 3.52 -2.15 8.87
C THR A 123 4.21 -3.39 9.44
N ILE A 124 5.50 -3.60 9.18
CA ILE A 124 6.32 -4.60 9.89
C ILE A 124 6.49 -4.23 11.37
N LEU A 125 6.78 -2.96 11.69
CA LEU A 125 6.91 -2.51 13.07
C LEU A 125 5.60 -2.70 13.85
N GLY A 126 4.46 -2.34 13.24
CA GLY A 126 3.14 -2.55 13.84
C GLY A 126 2.77 -4.03 13.97
N GLY A 127 3.03 -4.81 12.92
CA GLY A 127 2.78 -6.24 12.88
C GLY A 127 3.60 -7.00 13.92
N GLY A 128 4.91 -6.74 13.99
CA GLY A 128 5.82 -7.38 14.95
C GLY A 128 5.44 -7.08 16.40
N SER A 129 5.09 -5.83 16.70
CA SER A 129 4.61 -5.45 18.04
C SER A 129 3.31 -6.21 18.41
N THR A 130 2.38 -6.31 17.47
CA THR A 130 1.12 -7.03 17.67
C THR A 130 1.34 -8.52 17.87
N LEU A 131 2.16 -9.15 17.02
CA LEU A 131 2.52 -10.56 17.12
C LEU A 131 3.20 -10.87 18.46
N GLY A 132 4.08 -9.99 18.95
CA GLY A 132 4.68 -10.13 20.27
C GLY A 132 3.65 -10.22 21.39
N VAL A 133 2.60 -9.38 21.35
CA VAL A 133 1.51 -9.46 22.33
C VAL A 133 0.68 -10.72 22.18
N LEU A 134 0.35 -11.12 20.94
CA LEU A 134 -0.42 -12.34 20.70
C LEU A 134 0.32 -13.59 21.19
N VAL A 135 1.63 -13.67 20.95
CA VAL A 135 2.49 -14.77 21.43
C VAL A 135 2.60 -14.75 22.97
N ALA A 136 2.81 -13.57 23.57
CA ALA A 136 2.86 -13.46 25.03
C ALA A 136 1.54 -13.95 25.68
N LYS A 137 0.41 -13.56 25.09
CA LYS A 137 -0.91 -14.03 25.52
C LYS A 137 -1.07 -15.54 25.34
N SER A 138 -0.71 -16.11 24.19
CA SER A 138 -0.82 -17.56 23.97
C SER A 138 0.02 -18.36 24.95
N ILE A 139 1.23 -17.91 25.28
CA ILE A 139 2.11 -18.58 26.26
C ILE A 139 1.53 -18.49 27.67
N SER A 140 0.85 -17.38 28.00
CA SER A 140 0.22 -17.16 29.30
C SER A 140 -1.06 -17.97 29.54
N GLN A 141 -1.46 -18.82 28.58
CA GLN A 141 -2.65 -19.67 28.63
C GLN A 141 -2.28 -21.17 28.51
N PRO A 142 -1.78 -21.80 29.59
CA PRO A 142 -1.48 -23.23 29.59
C PRO A 142 -2.74 -24.07 29.31
N PRO A 143 -2.64 -25.14 28.48
CA PRO A 143 -3.75 -26.05 28.25
C PRO A 143 -4.26 -26.69 29.55
N GLY A 144 -5.58 -26.82 29.70
CA GLY A 144 -6.20 -27.55 30.81
C GLY A 144 -6.27 -26.80 32.14
N VAL A 145 -5.84 -25.52 32.19
CA VAL A 145 -5.97 -24.67 33.37
C VAL A 145 -7.09 -23.64 33.15
N ALA A 146 -7.95 -23.46 34.14
CA ALA A 146 -8.99 -22.43 34.10
C ALA A 146 -8.34 -21.03 34.03
N ILE A 147 -8.76 -20.23 33.04
CA ILE A 147 -8.27 -18.86 32.88
C ILE A 147 -8.95 -17.99 33.93
N THR A 148 -8.20 -17.60 34.96
CA THR A 148 -8.69 -16.74 36.05
C THR A 148 -8.56 -15.25 35.74
N ASP A 149 -7.71 -14.90 34.77
CA ASP A 149 -7.46 -13.53 34.33
C ASP A 149 -7.93 -13.36 32.86
N PRO A 150 -9.09 -12.71 32.63
CA PRO A 150 -9.60 -12.46 31.28
C PRO A 150 -8.66 -11.66 30.37
N TYR A 151 -7.71 -10.90 30.92
CA TYR A 151 -6.78 -10.08 30.12
C TYR A 151 -5.73 -10.89 29.38
N LYS A 152 -5.46 -12.12 29.84
CA LYS A 152 -4.58 -13.09 29.17
C LYS A 152 -5.21 -13.69 27.91
N ILE A 153 -6.51 -13.49 27.71
CA ILE A 153 -7.24 -13.97 26.54
C ILE A 153 -6.85 -13.16 25.31
N ILE A 154 -6.53 -13.89 24.22
CA ILE A 154 -6.43 -13.31 22.88
C ILE A 154 -7.84 -12.91 22.45
N ARG A 155 -8.06 -11.60 22.30
CA ARG A 155 -9.33 -11.08 21.85
C ARG A 155 -9.34 -10.99 20.33
N ALA A 156 -10.50 -11.16 19.71
CA ALA A 156 -10.66 -10.96 18.26
C ALA A 156 -10.18 -9.57 17.79
N LEU A 157 -10.42 -8.53 18.61
CA LEU A 157 -9.92 -7.18 18.36
C LEU A 157 -8.39 -7.05 18.35
N ASP A 158 -7.67 -7.89 19.09
CA ASP A 158 -6.20 -7.90 19.07
C ASP A 158 -5.69 -8.49 17.74
N VAL A 159 -6.41 -9.49 17.21
CA VAL A 159 -6.11 -10.13 15.91
C VAL A 159 -6.40 -9.17 14.75
N PHE A 160 -7.42 -8.32 14.83
CA PHE A 160 -7.66 -7.32 13.78
C PHE A 160 -6.50 -6.34 13.58
N VAL A 161 -5.73 -6.01 14.62
CA VAL A 161 -4.50 -5.20 14.47
C VAL A 161 -3.45 -5.96 13.64
N ALA A 162 -3.34 -7.28 13.83
CA ALA A 162 -2.43 -8.11 13.05
C ALA A 162 -2.89 -8.21 11.59
N VAL A 163 -4.19 -8.38 11.37
CA VAL A 163 -4.80 -8.38 10.03
C VAL A 163 -4.54 -7.06 9.30
N ALA A 164 -4.71 -5.93 9.97
CA ALA A 164 -4.46 -4.61 9.37
C ALA A 164 -3.00 -4.44 8.96
N ASN A 165 -2.05 -4.77 9.84
CA ASN A 165 -0.63 -4.67 9.52
C ASN A 165 -0.20 -5.63 8.40
N PHE A 166 -0.66 -6.89 8.44
CA PHE A 166 -0.31 -7.87 7.41
C PHE A 166 -0.84 -7.48 6.03
N ASN A 167 -2.10 -7.07 5.93
CA ASN A 167 -2.67 -6.59 4.66
C ASN A 167 -1.96 -5.31 4.19
N GLY A 168 -1.55 -4.44 5.11
CA GLY A 168 -0.74 -3.27 4.78
C GLY A 168 0.62 -3.62 4.17
N ILE A 169 1.32 -4.63 4.71
CA ILE A 169 2.57 -5.14 4.12
C ILE A 169 2.31 -5.61 2.69
N VAL A 170 1.28 -6.43 2.47
CA VAL A 170 0.92 -6.95 1.15
C VAL A 170 0.60 -5.82 0.18
N ALA A 171 -0.16 -4.81 0.61
CA ALA A 171 -0.53 -3.69 -0.23
C ALA A 171 0.67 -2.86 -0.69
N HIS A 172 1.58 -2.56 0.24
CA HIS A 172 2.80 -1.82 -0.07
C HIS A 172 3.77 -2.65 -0.92
N PHE A 173 3.84 -3.95 -0.69
CA PHE A 173 4.63 -4.87 -1.52
C PHE A 173 4.14 -4.87 -2.97
N VAL A 174 2.83 -5.00 -3.20
CA VAL A 174 2.24 -4.96 -4.55
C VAL A 174 2.57 -3.64 -5.27
N GLY A 175 2.41 -2.49 -4.59
CA GLY A 175 2.74 -1.19 -5.19
C GLY A 175 4.23 -1.03 -5.48
N THR A 176 5.09 -1.54 -4.60
CA THR A 176 6.56 -1.52 -4.78
C THR A 176 6.97 -2.36 -5.98
N VAL A 177 6.49 -3.61 -6.08
CA VAL A 177 6.77 -4.50 -7.22
C VAL A 177 6.26 -3.90 -8.52
N SER A 178 5.05 -3.33 -8.51
CA SER A 178 4.48 -2.64 -9.67
C SER A 178 5.35 -1.46 -10.10
N SER A 179 5.81 -0.64 -9.16
CA SER A 179 6.69 0.50 -9.44
C SER A 179 8.06 0.07 -9.96
N LEU A 180 8.68 -0.96 -9.37
CA LEU A 180 9.96 -1.51 -9.85
C LEU A 180 9.84 -2.07 -11.27
N TRP A 181 8.76 -2.78 -11.55
CA TRP A 181 8.49 -3.30 -12.88
C TRP A 181 8.30 -2.19 -13.91
N LEU A 182 7.58 -1.11 -13.56
CA LEU A 182 7.46 0.08 -14.41
C LEU A 182 8.81 0.77 -14.63
N LEU A 183 9.67 0.83 -13.60
CA LEU A 183 10.99 1.43 -13.71
C LEU A 183 11.86 0.68 -14.73
N GLU A 184 11.85 -0.65 -14.69
CA GLU A 184 12.55 -1.50 -15.65
C GLU A 184 12.02 -1.25 -17.08
N ARG A 185 10.69 -1.20 -17.25
CA ARG A 185 10.06 -0.93 -18.55
C ARG A 185 10.43 0.45 -19.12
N VAL A 186 10.53 1.47 -18.28
CA VAL A 186 10.95 2.83 -18.70
C VAL A 186 12.46 2.90 -18.95
N HIS A 187 13.26 2.00 -18.39
CA HIS A 187 14.70 1.98 -18.63
C HIS A 187 15.08 1.30 -19.95
N GLN A 188 14.35 0.23 -20.33
CA GLN A 188 14.57 -0.54 -21.56
C GLN A 188 14.24 0.22 -22.86
N HIS A 189 13.57 1.38 -22.76
CA HIS A 189 13.17 2.24 -23.87
C HIS A 189 13.62 3.68 -23.64
#